data_AF-A0A5M9WWF5-F1
#
_entry.id   AF-A0A5M9WWF5-F1
#
_cell.length_a   1.000
_cell.length_b   1.000
_cell.length_c   1.000
_cell.angle_alpha   90.00
_cell.angle_beta   90.00
_cell.angle_gamma   90.00
#
_symmetry.space_group_name_H-M   'P 1'
#
loop_
_entity.id
_entity.type
_entity.pdbx_description
1 polymer ?
#
loop_
_entity_poly.entity_id
_entity_poly.type
_entity_poly.pdbx_seq_one_letter_code
_entity_poly.pdbx_strand_id
1 'polypeptide(L)' 'MGEPKQIKDRIERDRQKLRRLAENHGMQDNKVLEQSMVLDELINEYYRFQYKKHMMQRQPIA' A
#
# COMPACT_ATOMS: atom_id res chain seq x y z
N MET A 1 -1.10 -0.59 15.79
CA MET A 1 -1.36 -1.34 14.55
C MET A 1 -2.65 -0.79 13.96
N GLY A 2 -2.60 -0.03 12.86
CA GLY A 2 -3.83 0.41 12.19
C GLY A 2 -4.59 -0.80 11.68
N GLU A 3 -5.92 -0.81 11.80
CA GLU A 3 -6.72 -1.92 11.30
C GLU A 3 -6.50 -2.10 9.78
N PRO A 4 -6.58 -3.32 9.24
CA PRO A 4 -6.37 -3.58 7.80
C PRO A 4 -7.27 -2.73 6.89
N LYS A 5 -8.42 -2.28 7.38
CA LYS A 5 -9.30 -1.33 6.70
C LYS A 5 -8.65 0.07 6.57
N GLN A 6 -8.01 0.56 7.62
CA GLN A 6 -7.33 1.85 7.64
C GLN A 6 -6.13 1.88 6.68
N ILE A 7 -5.40 0.77 6.54
CA ILE A 7 -4.30 0.65 5.58
C ILE A 7 -4.82 0.67 4.14
N LYS A 8 -5.91 -0.07 3.86
CA LYS A 8 -6.58 -0.02 2.53
C LYS A 8 -7.03 1.39 2.16
N ASP A 9 -7.64 2.12 3.10
CA ASP A 9 -8.10 3.49 2.87
C ASP A 9 -6.93 4.46 2.60
N ARG A 10 -5.76 4.22 3.20
CA ARG A 10 -4.53 4.95 2.86
C ARG A 10 -4.03 4.59 1.47
N ILE A 11 -4.02 3.31 1.10
CA ILE A 11 -3.59 2.86 -0.25
C ILE A 11 -4.43 3.53 -1.33
N GLU A 12 -5.75 3.58 -1.14
CA GLU A 12 -6.63 4.19 -2.14
C GLU A 12 -6.42 5.71 -2.25
N ARG A 13 -6.22 6.42 -1.13
CA ARG A 13 -5.90 7.85 -1.15
C ARG A 13 -4.58 8.13 -1.88
N ASP A 14 -3.55 7.34 -1.62
CA ASP A 14 -2.24 7.50 -2.26
C ASP A 14 -2.28 7.14 -3.74
N ARG A 15 -3.10 6.16 -4.14
CA ARG A 15 -3.37 5.83 -5.54
C ARG A 15 -4.00 7.01 -6.29
N GLN A 16 -5.01 7.65 -5.68
CA GLN A 16 -5.66 8.83 -6.27
C GLN A 16 -4.70 10.02 -6.37
N LYS A 17 -3.84 10.22 -5.35
CA LYS A 17 -2.81 11.26 -5.38
C LYS A 17 -1.80 11.01 -6.50
N LEU A 18 -1.29 9.79 -6.63
CA LEU A 18 -0.36 9.41 -7.69
C LEU A 18 -0.96 9.64 -9.07
N ARG A 19 -2.23 9.23 -9.26
CA ARG A 19 -2.95 9.45 -10.52
C ARG A 19 -3.03 10.92 -10.88
N ARG A 20 -3.41 11.79 -9.93
CA ARG A 20 -3.46 13.25 -10.16
C ARG A 20 -2.08 13.83 -10.49
N LEU A 21 -1.03 13.38 -9.81
CA LEU A 21 0.33 13.81 -10.12
C LEU A 21 0.76 13.38 -11.53
N ALA A 22 0.46 12.14 -11.93
CA ALA A 22 0.78 11.63 -13.26
C ALA A 22 -0.01 12.35 -14.37
N GLU A 23 -1.29 12.67 -14.12
CA GLU A 23 -2.12 13.46 -15.04
C GLU A 23 -1.59 14.89 -15.23
N ASN A 24 -1.03 15.51 -14.16
CA ASN A 24 -0.56 16.89 -14.20
C ASN A 24 0.90 17.06 -14.68
N HIS A 25 1.77 16.10 -14.36
CA HIS A 25 3.22 16.22 -14.56
C HIS A 25 3.82 15.17 -15.49
N GLY A 26 3.06 14.10 -15.81
CA GLY A 26 3.55 12.95 -16.58
C GLY A 26 4.25 11.90 -15.71
N MET A 27 4.34 10.67 -16.21
CA MET A 27 4.83 9.54 -15.40
C MET A 27 6.32 9.61 -15.03
N GLN A 28 7.12 10.37 -15.78
CA GLN A 28 8.56 10.49 -15.55
C GLN A 28 8.94 11.63 -14.58
N ASP A 29 7.95 12.38 -14.09
CA ASP A 29 8.21 13.44 -13.11
C ASP A 29 8.67 12.84 -11.78
N ASN A 30 9.70 13.44 -11.17
CA ASN A 30 10.28 12.94 -9.92
C ASN A 30 9.23 12.83 -8.79
N LYS A 31 8.25 13.74 -8.73
CA LYS A 31 7.19 13.67 -7.70
C LYS A 31 6.26 12.47 -7.92
N VAL A 32 6.05 12.09 -9.17
CA VAL A 32 5.27 10.89 -9.52
C VAL A 32 6.03 9.64 -9.13
N LEU A 33 7.34 9.59 -9.43
CA LEU A 33 8.21 8.48 -9.03
C LEU A 33 8.29 8.34 -7.51
N GLU A 34 8.54 9.42 -6.78
CA GLU A 34 8.57 9.41 -5.30
C GLU A 34 7.23 8.94 -4.71
N GLN A 35 6.11 9.48 -5.19
CA GLN A 35 4.79 9.06 -4.70
C GLN A 35 4.50 7.59 -5.02
N SER A 36 5.01 7.05 -6.13
CA SER A 36 4.86 5.63 -6.46
C SER A 36 5.60 4.72 -5.46
N MET A 37 6.80 5.11 -5.04
CA MET A 37 7.57 4.38 -4.03
C MET A 37 6.85 4.35 -2.67
N VAL A 38 6.25 5.48 -2.26
CA VAL A 38 5.45 5.55 -1.03
C VAL A 38 4.24 4.62 -1.11
N LEU A 39 3.54 4.61 -2.24
CA LEU A 39 2.40 3.72 -2.46
C LEU A 39 2.82 2.23 -2.41
N ASP A 40 3.96 1.89 -3.02
CA ASP A 40 4.49 0.52 -2.99
C ASP A 40 4.87 0.07 -1.58
N GLU A 41 5.49 0.93 -0.77
CA GLU A 41 5.81 0.61 0.62
C GLU A 41 4.54 0.32 1.44
N LEU A 42 3.50 1.14 1.26
CA LEU A 42 2.22 0.98 1.94
C LEU A 42 1.49 -0.31 1.51
N ILE A 43 1.54 -0.67 0.23
CA ILE A 43 1.01 -1.93 -0.29
C ILE A 43 1.78 -3.11 0.30
N ASN A 44 3.11 -3.02 0.39
CA ASN A 44 3.94 -4.05 1.00
C ASN A 44 3.65 -4.21 2.50
N GLU A 45 3.41 -3.13 3.24
CA GLU A 45 2.97 -3.18 4.64
C GLU A 45 1.66 -3.94 4.78
N TYR A 46 0.68 -3.63 3.92
CA TYR A 46 -0.60 -4.34 3.89
C TYR A 46 -0.42 -5.84 3.63
N TYR A 47 0.39 -6.22 2.65
CA TYR A 47 0.66 -7.63 2.36
C TYR A 47 1.36 -8.34 3.53
N ARG A 48 2.33 -7.70 4.19
CA ARG A 48 2.98 -8.25 5.39
C ARG A 48 1.97 -8.48 6.51
N PHE A 49 1.04 -7.54 6.72
CA PHE A 49 -0.03 -7.70 7.71
C PHE A 49 -0.93 -8.89 7.38
N GLN A 50 -1.37 -9.01 6.13
CA GLN A 50 -2.22 -10.12 5.70
C GLN A 50 -1.50 -11.47 5.80
N TYR A 51 -0.23 -11.53 5.43
CA TYR A 51 0.58 -12.74 5.54
C TYR A 51 0.72 -13.20 7.00
N LYS A 52 1.05 -12.28 7.92
CA LYS A 52 1.11 -12.58 9.37
C LYS A 52 -0.24 -13.08 9.90
N LYS A 53 -1.34 -12.43 9.52
CA LYS A 53 -2.71 -12.85 9.88
C LYS A 53 -3.03 -14.25 9.36
N HIS A 54 -2.60 -14.60 8.15
CA HIS A 54 -2.83 -15.91 7.57
C HIS A 54 -1.98 -17.00 8.26
N MET A 55 -0.71 -16.71 8.57
CA MET A 55 0.17 -17.63 9.30
C MET A 55 -0.32 -17.90 10.73
N MET A 56 -0.84 -16.89 11.43
CA MET A 56 -1.42 -17.06 12.77
C MET A 56 -2.72 -17.90 12.78
N GLN A 57 -3.45 -17.95 11.67
CA GLN A 57 -4.66 -18.78 11.55
C GLN A 57 -4.37 -20.24 11.23
N ARG A 58 -3.16 -20.56 10.75
CA ARG A 58 -2.67 -21.93 10.61
C ARG A 58 -2.02 -22.36 11.91
N GLN A 59 -2.82 -22.79 12.90
CA GLN A 59 -2.24 -23.51 14.04
C GLN A 59 -1.62 -24.83 13.55
N PRO A 60 -0.48 -25.27 14.08
CA PRO A 60 0.03 -26.61 13.81
C PRO A 60 -1.00 -27.61 14.36
N ILE A 61 -1.44 -28.53 13.50
CA ILE A 61 -2.14 -29.73 13.96
C ILE A 61 -1.09 -30.52 14.75
N ALA A 62 -1.23 -30.51 16.07
CA ALA A 62 -0.46 -31.37 16.98
C ALA A 62 -0.96 -32.81 16.90
#